data_AF-A0A843JGZ2-F1
#
_entry.id   AF-A0A843JGZ2-F1
#
_cell.length_a   1.000
_cell.length_b   1.000
_cell.length_c   1.000
_cell.angle_alpha   90.00
_cell.angle_beta   90.00
_cell.angle_gamma   90.00
#
_symmetry.space_group_name_H-M   'P 1'
#
loop_
_entity.id
_entity.type
_entity.pdbx_description
1 polymer ?
#
loop_
_entity_poly.entity_id
_entity_poly.type
_entity_poly.pdbx_seq_one_letter_code
_entity_poly.pdbx_strand_id
1 'polypeptide(L)'
;ESSGKGGYIDVDAIPRPKDVDFIQWILSYMGCGFVFSCAPENSARIIEIFKEVKCEGAVVGKVTDSPLFTLRSCGEEQLLFDFSKDIITGCNPRIPKKE
;
A
#
# COMPACT_ATOMS: atom_id res chain seq x y z
N GLU A 1 0.17 7.70 -9.19
CA GLU A 1 -1.09 6.95 -9.30
C GLU A 1 -1.42 6.85 -10.78
N SER A 2 -1.59 5.65 -11.31
CA SER A 2 -1.72 5.40 -12.76
C SER A 2 -2.84 4.41 -13.09
N SER A 3 -3.52 3.88 -12.07
CA SER A 3 -4.60 2.88 -12.18
C SER A 3 -6.00 3.50 -12.07
N GLY A 4 -6.10 4.73 -11.53
CA GLY A 4 -7.38 5.36 -11.21
C GLY A 4 -8.09 4.71 -10.01
N LYS A 5 -7.38 3.93 -9.20
CA LYS A 5 -7.90 3.22 -8.04
C LYS A 5 -7.36 3.83 -6.75
N GLY A 6 -8.18 3.76 -5.71
CA GLY A 6 -7.81 4.02 -4.32
C GLY A 6 -7.73 2.73 -3.52
N GLY A 7 -7.90 2.83 -2.21
CA GLY A 7 -7.72 1.70 -1.31
C GLY A 7 -7.47 2.12 0.13
N TYR A 8 -7.11 1.15 0.95
CA TYR A 8 -6.65 1.42 2.31
C TYR A 8 -5.42 0.60 2.64
N ILE A 9 -4.61 1.12 3.56
CA ILE A 9 -3.53 0.40 4.24
C ILE A 9 -3.83 0.38 5.73
N ASP A 10 -3.83 -0.81 6.32
CA ASP A 10 -3.68 -1.01 7.76
C ASP A 10 -2.19 -0.98 8.11
N VAL A 11 -1.82 0.10 8.78
CA VAL A 11 -0.44 0.44 9.13
C VAL A 11 0.08 -0.49 10.22
N ASP A 12 -0.80 -0.99 11.09
CA ASP A 12 -0.43 -1.89 12.18
C ASP A 12 -0.14 -3.31 11.68
N ALA A 13 -0.61 -3.65 10.48
CA ALA A 13 -0.37 -4.93 9.82
C ALA A 13 1.00 -5.01 9.12
N ILE A 14 1.75 -3.90 9.00
CA ILE A 14 3.05 -3.87 8.33
C ILE A 14 4.08 -4.66 9.17
N PRO A 15 4.70 -5.71 8.60
CA PRO A 15 5.76 -6.45 9.29
C PRO A 15 6.91 -5.53 9.69
N ARG A 16 7.34 -5.64 10.95
CA ARG A 16 8.40 -4.79 11.50
C ARG A 16 9.17 -5.48 12.65
N PRO A 17 10.44 -5.11 12.87
CA PRO A 17 11.16 -5.51 14.08
C PRO A 17 10.44 -5.02 15.35
N LYS A 18 10.42 -5.84 16.40
CA LYS A 18 9.74 -5.53 17.67
C LYS A 18 10.47 -4.48 18.52
N ASP A 19 11.77 -4.37 18.30
CA ASP A 19 12.73 -3.56 19.06
C ASP A 19 13.06 -2.22 18.38
N VAL A 20 12.37 -1.90 17.27
CA VAL A 20 12.53 -0.63 16.54
C VAL A 20 11.27 0.23 16.71
N ASP A 21 11.48 1.51 17.01
CA ASP A 21 10.38 2.48 17.07
C ASP A 21 9.59 2.50 15.75
N PHE A 22 8.27 2.62 15.87
CA PHE A 22 7.40 2.51 14.71
C PHE A 22 7.60 3.63 13.69
N ILE A 23 7.73 4.88 14.16
CA ILE A 23 7.90 6.04 13.29
C ILE A 23 9.30 6.00 12.65
N GLN A 24 10.31 5.60 13.42
CA GLN A 24 11.63 5.37 12.87
C GLN A 24 11.60 4.30 11.77
N TRP A 25 10.90 3.18 11.98
CA TRP A 25 10.79 2.11 10.99
C TRP A 25 10.16 2.58 9.69
N ILE A 26 9.01 3.26 9.74
CA ILE A 26 8.29 3.67 8.53
C ILE A 26 9.02 4.75 7.72
N LEU A 27 9.86 5.56 8.37
CA LEU A 27 10.68 6.59 7.72
C LEU A 27 12.06 6.06 7.27
N SER A 28 12.38 4.80 7.56
CA SER A 28 13.67 4.21 7.22
C SER A 28 13.77 3.91 5.73
N TYR A 29 14.98 4.06 5.17
CA TYR A 29 15.27 3.59 3.82
C TYR A 29 15.32 2.06 3.82
N MET A 30 14.32 1.44 3.21
CA MET A 30 14.21 -0.01 3.12
C MET A 30 15.06 -0.55 1.98
N GLY A 31 16.29 -1.01 2.28
CA GLY A 31 17.15 -1.64 1.28
C GLY A 31 16.55 -2.90 0.62
N CYS A 32 15.54 -3.51 1.25
CA CYS A 32 14.82 -4.69 0.75
C CYS A 32 13.31 -4.61 1.05
N GLY A 33 12.68 -3.45 0.79
CA GLY A 33 11.23 -3.25 0.98
C GLY A 33 10.46 -3.36 -0.32
N PHE A 34 9.36 -4.12 -0.33
CA PHE A 34 8.51 -4.30 -1.52
C PHE A 34 7.04 -4.11 -1.18
N VAL A 35 6.28 -3.57 -2.15
CA VAL A 35 4.83 -3.42 -2.08
C VAL A 35 4.22 -3.99 -3.35
N PHE A 36 3.25 -4.89 -3.21
CA PHE A 36 2.55 -5.53 -4.33
C PHE A 36 1.04 -5.39 -4.17
N SER A 37 0.35 -5.33 -5.30
CA SER A 37 -1.08 -5.59 -5.40
C SER A 37 -1.29 -6.87 -6.21
N CYS A 38 -2.22 -7.72 -5.77
CA CYS A 38 -2.58 -8.95 -6.45
C CYS A 38 -4.05 -9.29 -6.19
N ALA A 39 -4.59 -10.23 -6.97
CA ALA A 39 -5.89 -10.82 -6.66
C ALA A 39 -5.82 -11.57 -5.31
N PRO A 40 -6.85 -11.50 -4.45
CA PRO A 40 -6.80 -12.04 -3.09
C PRO A 40 -6.32 -13.49 -2.98
N GLU A 41 -6.72 -14.33 -3.94
CA GLU A 41 -6.36 -15.75 -4.04
C GLU A 41 -4.85 -16.00 -4.21
N ASN A 42 -4.09 -14.99 -4.67
CA ASN A 42 -2.64 -15.10 -4.90
C ASN A 42 -1.80 -14.60 -3.71
N SER A 43 -2.41 -13.88 -2.77
CA SER A 43 -1.69 -13.21 -1.67
C SER A 43 -0.86 -14.19 -0.83
N ALA A 44 -1.45 -15.33 -0.46
CA ALA A 44 -0.76 -16.35 0.34
C ALA A 44 0.46 -16.92 -0.39
N ARG A 45 0.36 -17.20 -1.69
CA ARG A 45 1.51 -17.72 -2.47
C ARG A 45 2.65 -16.71 -2.55
N ILE A 46 2.33 -15.42 -2.74
CA ILE A 46 3.34 -14.36 -2.78
C ILE A 46 4.06 -14.27 -1.43
N ILE A 47 3.33 -14.27 -0.31
CA ILE A 47 3.93 -14.24 1.03
C ILE A 47 4.88 -15.42 1.25
N GLU A 48 4.50 -16.63 0.84
CA GLU A 48 5.38 -17.80 0.95
C GLU A 48 6.66 -17.66 0.11
N ILE A 49 6.59 -17.08 -1.10
CA ILE A 49 7.79 -16.82 -1.91
C ILE A 49 8.76 -15.85 -1.20
N PHE A 50 8.25 -14.79 -0.58
CA PHE A 50 9.10 -13.86 0.18
C PHE A 50 9.71 -14.52 1.42
N LYS A 51 8.95 -15.38 2.09
CA LYS A 51 9.43 -16.14 3.25
C LYS A 51 10.56 -17.10 2.89
N GLU A 52 10.56 -17.73 1.70
CA GLU A 52 11.66 -18.56 1.20
C GLU A 52 13.00 -17.81 1.15
N VAL A 53 12.97 -16.50 0.92
CA VAL A 53 14.16 -15.62 0.91
C VAL A 53 14.35 -14.82 2.21
N LYS A 54 13.66 -15.20 3.29
CA LYS A 54 13.69 -14.55 4.61
C LYS A 54 13.20 -13.10 4.64
N CYS A 55 12.31 -12.76 3.72
CA CYS A 55 11.56 -11.51 3.75
C CYS A 55 10.16 -11.78 4.32
N GLU A 56 9.82 -11.13 5.43
CA GLU A 56 8.48 -11.22 6.00
C GLU A 56 7.49 -10.37 5.18
N GLY A 57 6.31 -10.91 4.94
CA GLY A 57 5.26 -10.24 4.16
C GLY A 57 3.89 -10.46 4.80
N ALA A 58 2.99 -9.50 4.61
CA ALA A 58 1.62 -9.58 5.08
C ALA A 58 0.67 -8.90 4.09
N VAL A 59 -0.61 -9.28 4.13
CA VAL A 59 -1.67 -8.49 3.50
C VAL A 59 -1.93 -7.30 4.40
N VAL A 60 -1.53 -6.11 3.96
CA VAL A 60 -1.62 -4.86 4.73
C VAL A 60 -2.76 -3.96 4.28
N GLY A 61 -3.59 -4.38 3.33
CA GLY A 61 -4.59 -3.48 2.76
C GLY A 61 -5.34 -4.05 1.58
N LYS A 62 -6.12 -3.19 0.93
CA LYS A 62 -6.93 -3.55 -0.24
C LYS A 62 -7.07 -2.40 -1.21
N VAL A 63 -6.90 -2.69 -2.50
CA VAL A 63 -7.26 -1.78 -3.60
C VAL A 63 -8.77 -1.78 -3.78
N THR A 64 -9.34 -0.59 -3.98
CA THR A 64 -10.79 -0.42 -4.14
C THR A 64 -11.13 0.40 -5.38
N ASP A 65 -12.40 0.39 -5.78
CA ASP A 65 -12.90 1.20 -6.90
C ASP A 65 -13.14 2.67 -6.53
N SER A 66 -13.06 3.01 -5.24
CA SER A 66 -13.09 4.40 -4.76
C SER A 66 -11.79 5.10 -5.16
N PRO A 67 -11.81 6.41 -5.52
CA PRO A 67 -10.58 7.19 -5.73
C PRO A 67 -9.90 7.62 -4.42
N LEU A 68 -10.46 7.26 -3.26
CA LEU A 68 -9.93 7.62 -1.96
C LEU A 68 -8.88 6.61 -1.50
N PHE A 69 -7.79 7.11 -0.95
CA PHE A 69 -6.74 6.31 -0.34
C PHE A 69 -6.63 6.65 1.15
N THR A 70 -6.88 5.67 2.02
CA THR A 70 -6.92 5.88 3.48
C THR A 70 -5.85 5.06 4.22
N LEU A 71 -5.44 5.57 5.39
CA LEU A 71 -4.60 4.85 6.35
C LEU A 71 -5.43 4.47 7.56
N ARG A 72 -5.20 3.27 8.09
CA ARG A 72 -5.80 2.75 9.32
C ARG A 72 -4.72 2.44 10.33
N SER A 73 -4.94 2.81 11.58
CA SER A 73 -4.09 2.42 12.71
C SER A 73 -4.88 2.59 14.01
N CYS A 74 -4.71 1.67 14.96
CA CYS A 74 -5.35 1.68 16.28
C CYS A 74 -6.88 1.86 16.24
N GLY A 75 -7.53 1.37 15.17
CA GLY A 75 -8.98 1.53 14.96
C GLY A 75 -9.41 2.90 14.42
N GLU A 76 -8.48 3.82 14.18
CA GLU A 76 -8.73 5.08 13.48
C GLU A 76 -8.49 4.93 11.98
N GLU A 77 -9.20 5.73 11.17
CA GLU A 77 -9.02 5.83 9.72
C GLU A 77 -8.86 7.30 9.32
N GLN A 78 -7.86 7.60 8.49
CA GLN A 78 -7.59 8.93 7.97
C GLN A 78 -7.43 8.93 6.46
N LEU A 79 -7.94 9.98 5.81
CA LEU A 79 -7.77 10.18 4.37
C LEU A 79 -6.34 10.64 4.10
N LEU A 80 -5.60 9.86 3.32
CA LEU A 80 -4.25 10.21 2.88
C LEU A 80 -4.29 10.95 1.55
N PHE A 81 -5.04 10.43 0.57
CA PHE A 81 -5.21 11.06 -0.73
C PHE A 81 -6.63 10.93 -1.26
N ASP A 82 -7.11 12.00 -1.89
CA ASP A 82 -8.29 11.99 -2.75
C ASP A 82 -7.83 12.11 -4.19
N PHE A 83 -7.64 10.97 -4.87
CA PHE A 83 -7.17 10.96 -6.27
C PHE A 83 -8.17 11.60 -7.24
N SER A 84 -9.37 11.98 -6.79
CA SER A 84 -10.26 12.83 -7.58
C SER A 84 -9.70 14.24 -7.78
N LYS A 85 -8.91 14.73 -6.81
CA LYS A 85 -8.34 16.09 -6.73
C LYS A 85 -6.81 16.10 -6.76
N ASP A 86 -6.18 15.15 -6.09
CA ASP A 86 -4.74 15.12 -5.85
C ASP A 86 -3.99 14.47 -7.03
N ILE A 87 -2.98 15.18 -7.54
CA ILE A 87 -2.07 14.67 -8.58
C ILE A 87 -0.69 14.49 -7.97
N ILE A 88 -0.31 13.24 -7.68
CA ILE A 88 0.93 12.94 -6.94
C ILE A 88 2.11 12.70 -7.89
N THR A 89 1.92 11.89 -8.92
CA THR A 89 3.01 11.45 -9.82
C THR A 89 3.03 12.19 -11.15
N GLY A 90 2.24 13.26 -11.29
CA GLY A 90 2.04 13.97 -12.56
C GLY A 90 1.25 13.18 -13.62
N CYS A 91 0.81 11.96 -13.31
CA CYS A 91 -0.05 11.16 -14.19
C CYS A 91 -1.52 11.38 -13.81
N ASN A 92 -2.38 11.53 -14.80
CA ASN A 92 -3.83 11.47 -14.61
C ASN A 92 -4.42 10.37 -15.50
N PRO A 93 -4.70 9.18 -14.95
CA PRO A 93 -5.23 8.05 -15.73
C PRO A 93 -6.64 8.32 -16.28
N ARG A 94 -7.32 9.39 -15.84
CA ARG A 94 -8.69 9.75 -16.24
C ARG A 94 -8.77 10.68 -17.46
N ILE A 95 -7.66 11.01 -18.12
CA ILE A 95 -7.69 11.76 -19.40
C ILE A 95 -7.62 10.74 -20.56
N PRO A 96 -8.75 10.30 -21.13
CA PRO A 96 -8.69 9.70 -22.46
C PRO A 96 -8.12 10.75 -23.41
N LYS A 97 -7.15 10.36 -24.25
CA LYS A 97 -6.73 11.22 -25.36
C LYS A 97 -7.98 11.55 -26.19
N LYS A 98 -8.26 12.84 -26.38
CA LYS A 98 -9.17 13.26 -27.45
C LYS A 98 -8.55 12.80 -28.77
N GLU A 99 -9.24 11.90 -29.47
CA GLU A 99 -9.10 11.77 -30.93
C GLU A 99 -9.72 13.01 -31.60
#